data_AF-A0AAP2DRY7-F1
#
_entry.id   AF-A0AAP2DRY7-F1
#
_cell.length_a   1.000
_cell.length_b   1.000
_cell.length_c   1.000
_cell.angle_alpha   90.00
_cell.angle_beta   90.00
_cell.angle_gamma   90.00
#
_symmetry.space_group_name_H-M   'P 1'
#
loop_
_entity.id
_entity.type
_entity.pdbx_description
1 polymer ?
#
loop_
_entity_poly.entity_id
_entity_poly.type
_entity_poly.pdbx_seq_one_letter_code
_entity_poly.pdbx_strand_id
1 'polypeptide(L)'
;MDLNFAQLYVLGVVIFLILSLYREWLNPSLTFFVATVALLLGRIITPAELLRGLSNQQIILIFLLVLATAGIRSIYGSELFAKLFNPNLKPKAFLFRMMAFVSTISAFLNNTPIVAFMIPYVKDWAERTGNPASKFLIPLSFATILGGMITVIGTSTNLVLNGLIAEYKLPLLGFYDFVYLGLAVTVAGWIYLYFIGYKLLPSNTNELSVLRENLKEYIVETEVAPGSKLIGKSVMDAGLRKLQDVFLVEIIRHEKVISPVSPEEILEADDALFFSGNTQSIYNLIKEDNGLTLPKESVEADEFNFVEAVIPAYSELVGVRIKDSDFRKKYNASIIAIHRNGKRVPGKVGEMHLAGGDFLLMLASAQRENGNHEKDLFPLSVPKKMKHKRTPWMGVLGVACLALLIAGVVDLLPLFDVCLIMLAALVFFGVLNLPEIRRELDLSLLMILVCALAVGVALEKSGTADLVAKGLIASGKSLGPVAVLGALFLVTIF
;
A
#
# COMPACT_ATOMS: atom_id res chain seq x y z
N MET A 1 28.46 -40.15 -10.95
CA MET A 1 28.72 -39.48 -9.66
C MET A 1 27.94 -40.25 -8.62
N ASP A 2 28.61 -40.96 -7.73
CA ASP A 2 27.93 -41.64 -6.63
C ASP A 2 27.60 -40.60 -5.57
N LEU A 3 26.34 -40.17 -5.52
CA LEU A 3 25.86 -39.21 -4.53
C LEU A 3 25.75 -39.92 -3.18
N ASN A 4 26.33 -39.33 -2.13
CA ASN A 4 26.16 -39.84 -0.77
C ASN A 4 24.73 -39.57 -0.27
N PHE A 5 24.24 -40.37 0.68
CA PHE A 5 22.92 -40.22 1.29
C PHE A 5 22.65 -38.79 1.77
N ALA A 6 23.62 -38.17 2.44
CA ALA A 6 23.51 -36.78 2.91
C ALA A 6 23.28 -35.79 1.75
N GLN A 7 23.93 -35.99 0.60
CA GLN A 7 23.78 -35.13 -0.56
C GLN A 7 22.40 -35.31 -1.20
N LEU A 8 21.95 -36.55 -1.34
CA LEU A 8 20.62 -36.87 -1.87
C LEU A 8 19.51 -36.32 -0.98
N TYR A 9 19.67 -36.45 0.34
CA TYR A 9 18.73 -35.94 1.33
C TYR A 9 18.61 -34.41 1.26
N VAL A 10 19.74 -33.69 1.27
CA VAL A 10 19.75 -32.23 1.16
C VAL A 10 19.19 -31.76 -0.17
N LEU A 11 19.53 -32.40 -1.28
CA LEU A 11 18.93 -32.10 -2.59
C LEU A 11 17.42 -32.29 -2.57
N GLY A 12 16.92 -33.36 -1.97
CA GLY A 12 15.48 -33.59 -1.80
C GLY A 12 14.80 -32.47 -1.02
N VAL A 13 15.41 -31.99 0.06
CA VAL A 13 14.89 -30.86 0.85
C VAL A 13 14.89 -29.55 0.04
N VAL A 14 15.95 -29.27 -0.73
CA VAL A 14 16.03 -28.06 -1.56
C VAL A 14 15.04 -28.12 -2.71
N ILE A 15 14.87 -29.27 -3.36
CA ILE A 15 13.84 -29.47 -4.39
C ILE A 15 12.45 -29.26 -3.80
N PHE A 16 12.17 -29.81 -2.61
CA PHE A 16 10.92 -29.54 -1.90
C PHE A 16 10.73 -28.04 -1.65
N LEU A 17 11.76 -27.34 -1.16
CA LEU A 17 11.71 -25.91 -0.88
C LEU A 17 11.37 -25.12 -2.15
N ILE A 18 12.08 -25.36 -3.25
CA ILE A 18 11.84 -24.70 -4.55
C ILE A 18 10.42 -24.99 -5.06
N LEU A 19 10.00 -26.26 -5.06
CA LEU A 19 8.67 -26.64 -5.56
C LEU A 19 7.53 -26.09 -4.69
N SER A 20 7.71 -26.07 -3.37
CA SER A 20 6.73 -25.52 -2.43
C SER A 20 6.58 -24.01 -2.59
N LEU A 21 7.68 -23.28 -2.79
CA LEU A 21 7.64 -21.84 -3.07
C LEU A 21 7.03 -21.55 -4.44
N TYR A 22 7.41 -22.31 -5.48
CA TYR A 22 6.91 -22.10 -6.84
C TYR A 22 5.42 -22.42 -6.99
N ARG A 23 4.95 -23.50 -6.36
CA ARG A 23 3.53 -23.89 -6.36
C ARG A 23 2.71 -23.25 -5.24
N GLU A 24 3.35 -22.46 -4.39
CA GLU A 24 2.74 -21.82 -3.22
C GLU A 24 1.94 -22.80 -2.34
N TRP A 25 2.45 -24.02 -2.15
CA TRP A 25 1.76 -25.05 -1.35
C TRP A 25 1.62 -24.64 0.12
N LEU A 26 2.64 -23.97 0.64
CA LEU A 26 2.72 -23.46 1.99
C LEU A 26 3.23 -22.03 1.94
N ASN A 27 2.89 -21.23 2.96
CA ASN A 27 3.47 -19.90 3.13
C ASN A 27 5.02 -19.99 3.13
N PRO A 28 5.74 -19.01 2.59
CA PRO A 28 7.20 -19.08 2.49
C PRO A 28 7.90 -19.35 3.83
N SER A 29 7.50 -18.68 4.92
CA SER A 29 8.06 -18.90 6.25
C SER A 29 7.89 -20.33 6.74
N LEU A 30 6.71 -20.92 6.52
CA LEU A 30 6.44 -22.31 6.88
C LEU A 30 7.22 -23.29 6.00
N THR A 31 7.35 -23.00 4.71
CA THR A 31 8.17 -23.80 3.77
C THR A 31 9.62 -23.88 4.26
N PHE A 32 10.23 -22.73 4.57
CA PHE A 32 11.58 -22.66 5.09
C PHE A 32 11.71 -23.37 6.45
N PHE A 33 10.75 -23.18 7.35
CA PHE A 33 10.74 -23.86 8.65
C PHE A 33 10.68 -25.38 8.52
N VAL A 34 9.78 -25.92 7.68
CA VAL A 34 9.66 -27.36 7.43
C VAL A 34 10.94 -27.92 6.83
N ALA A 35 11.54 -27.22 5.86
CA ALA A 35 12.82 -27.61 5.27
C ALA A 35 13.93 -27.68 6.34
N THR A 36 14.04 -26.66 7.19
CA THR A 36 15.03 -26.63 8.28
C THR A 36 14.79 -27.71 9.33
N VAL A 37 13.53 -27.98 9.71
CA VAL A 37 13.19 -29.08 10.62
C VAL A 37 13.56 -30.43 10.00
N ALA A 38 13.31 -30.65 8.71
CA ALA A 38 13.76 -31.85 8.02
C ALA A 38 15.30 -32.00 8.10
N LEU A 39 16.05 -30.93 7.86
CA LEU A 39 17.52 -30.95 7.96
C LEU A 39 18.03 -31.25 9.39
N LEU A 40 17.33 -30.79 10.42
CA LEU A 40 17.61 -31.13 11.82
C LEU A 40 17.31 -32.61 12.13
N LEU A 41 16.16 -33.12 11.67
CA LEU A 41 15.77 -34.52 11.84
C LEU A 41 16.73 -35.47 11.11
N GLY A 42 17.16 -35.08 9.91
CA GLY A 42 18.22 -35.75 9.14
C GLY A 42 19.62 -35.61 9.73
N ARG A 43 19.78 -34.85 10.85
CA ARG A 43 21.06 -34.56 11.52
C ARG A 43 22.13 -33.99 10.61
N ILE A 44 21.73 -33.30 9.54
CA ILE A 44 22.65 -32.59 8.63
C ILE A 44 23.19 -31.33 9.31
N ILE A 45 22.31 -30.63 10.03
CA ILE A 45 22.62 -29.46 10.83
C ILE A 45 22.29 -29.71 12.30
N THR A 46 22.94 -28.96 13.18
CA THR A 46 22.72 -28.99 14.64
C THR A 46 21.81 -27.84 15.09
N PRO A 47 21.17 -27.94 16.27
CA PRO A 47 20.42 -26.81 16.83
C PRO A 47 21.26 -25.55 17.01
N ALA A 48 22.55 -25.69 17.37
CA ALA A 48 23.46 -24.55 17.49
C ALA A 48 23.65 -23.83 16.15
N GLU A 49 23.73 -24.57 15.05
CA GLU A 49 23.88 -24.00 13.69
C GLU A 49 22.62 -23.29 13.22
N LEU A 50 21.44 -23.79 13.58
CA LEU A 50 20.20 -23.05 13.36
C LEU A 50 20.19 -21.73 14.16
N LEU A 51 20.54 -21.79 15.45
CA LEU A 51 20.53 -20.62 16.33
C LEU A 51 21.56 -19.55 15.95
N ARG A 52 22.65 -19.90 15.26
CA ARG A 52 23.63 -18.92 14.74
C ARG A 52 22.99 -17.88 13.83
N GLY A 53 21.97 -18.26 13.05
CA GLY A 53 21.23 -17.31 12.20
C GLY A 53 20.58 -16.18 13.00
N LEU A 54 20.14 -16.43 14.25
CA LEU A 54 19.56 -15.38 15.10
C LEU A 54 20.61 -14.38 15.62
N SER A 55 21.88 -14.80 15.73
CA SER A 55 22.99 -13.94 16.13
C SER A 55 23.71 -13.30 14.94
N ASN A 56 23.27 -13.54 13.70
CA ASN A 56 23.94 -13.00 12.52
C ASN A 56 23.69 -11.49 12.39
N GLN A 57 24.78 -10.71 12.37
CA GLN A 57 24.74 -9.25 12.34
C GLN A 57 23.97 -8.70 11.13
N GLN A 58 24.07 -9.34 9.97
CA GLN A 58 23.42 -8.87 8.73
C GLN A 58 21.90 -9.08 8.78
N ILE A 59 21.45 -10.16 9.41
CA ILE A 59 20.01 -10.41 9.63
C ILE A 59 19.44 -9.32 10.56
N ILE A 60 20.13 -8.99 11.66
CA ILE A 60 19.71 -7.92 12.57
C ILE A 60 19.71 -6.56 11.86
N LEU A 61 20.71 -6.30 11.01
CA LEU A 61 20.81 -5.07 10.23
C LEU A 61 19.60 -4.86 9.32
N ILE A 62 19.06 -5.92 8.69
CA ILE A 62 17.83 -5.82 7.88
C ILE A 62 16.68 -5.22 8.69
N PHE A 63 16.48 -5.67 9.94
CA PHE A 63 15.44 -5.14 10.82
C PHE A 63 15.71 -3.69 11.25
N LEU A 64 16.97 -3.35 11.55
CA LEU A 64 17.34 -1.95 11.85
C LEU A 64 17.03 -1.03 10.66
N LEU A 65 17.27 -1.48 9.43
CA LEU A 65 16.94 -0.74 8.20
C LEU A 65 15.43 -0.63 7.93
N VAL A 66 14.64 -1.66 8.28
CA VAL A 66 13.17 -1.55 8.26
C VAL A 66 12.69 -0.46 9.22
N LEU A 67 13.21 -0.46 10.45
CA LEU A 67 12.85 0.54 11.47
C LEU A 67 13.33 1.95 11.12
N ALA A 68 14.54 2.06 10.56
CA ALA A 68 15.07 3.27 9.96
C ALA A 68 14.11 3.89 8.95
N THR A 69 13.66 3.06 8.00
CA THR A 69 12.72 3.44 6.93
C THR A 69 11.40 3.92 7.53
N ALA A 70 10.90 3.24 8.56
CA ALA A 70 9.68 3.62 9.25
C ALA A 70 9.80 4.99 9.95
N GLY A 71 10.94 5.26 10.60
CA GLY A 71 11.22 6.54 11.25
C GLY A 71 11.31 7.70 10.25
N ILE A 72 12.07 7.53 9.17
CA ILE A 72 12.17 8.51 8.08
C ILE A 72 10.78 8.78 7.49
N ARG A 73 9.98 7.73 7.24
CA ARG A 73 8.60 7.86 6.73
C ARG A 73 7.71 8.68 7.69
N SER A 74 7.82 8.45 9.00
CA SER A 74 7.09 9.21 10.03
C SER A 74 7.42 10.71 9.99
N ILE A 75 8.71 11.03 9.80
CA ILE A 75 9.21 12.41 9.75
C ILE A 75 8.79 13.14 8.47
N TYR A 76 9.00 12.55 7.29
CA TYR A 76 8.87 13.30 6.02
C TYR A 76 7.45 13.32 5.43
N GLY A 77 6.63 12.27 5.62
CA GLY A 77 5.21 12.19 5.20
C GLY A 77 4.85 12.91 3.89
N SER A 78 3.67 13.54 3.81
CA SER A 78 3.07 14.02 2.54
C SER A 78 3.63 15.32 1.95
N GLU A 79 4.31 16.15 2.75
CA GLU A 79 4.69 17.52 2.33
C GLU A 79 5.89 17.55 1.38
N LEU A 80 6.84 16.64 1.54
CA LEU A 80 7.96 16.48 0.58
C LEU A 80 7.42 16.21 -0.83
N PHE A 81 6.31 15.47 -0.92
CA PHE A 81 5.70 15.02 -2.16
C PHE A 81 4.82 16.09 -2.80
N ALA A 82 4.06 16.85 -2.01
CA ALA A 82 3.30 17.98 -2.53
C ALA A 82 4.19 19.01 -3.25
N LYS A 83 5.45 19.17 -2.79
CA LYS A 83 6.44 20.04 -3.45
C LYS A 83 7.10 19.40 -4.67
N LEU A 84 7.40 18.10 -4.64
CA LEU A 84 8.05 17.40 -5.76
C LEU A 84 7.09 17.11 -6.94
N PHE A 85 5.84 16.79 -6.64
CA PHE A 85 4.84 16.28 -7.58
C PHE A 85 3.71 17.30 -7.81
N ASN A 86 4.07 18.42 -8.43
CA ASN A 86 3.11 19.47 -8.80
C ASN A 86 2.01 18.91 -9.73
N PRO A 87 0.71 19.23 -9.49
CA PRO A 87 -0.39 18.85 -10.38
C PRO A 87 -0.19 19.26 -11.85
N ASN A 88 0.56 20.33 -12.11
CA ASN A 88 0.79 20.85 -13.46
C ASN A 88 1.85 20.09 -14.26
N LEU A 89 2.41 19.00 -13.73
CA LEU A 89 3.41 18.21 -14.45
C LEU A 89 2.78 17.45 -15.62
N LYS A 90 3.49 17.42 -16.75
CA LYS A 90 3.13 16.51 -17.86
C LYS A 90 3.32 15.05 -17.41
N PRO A 91 2.52 14.09 -17.92
CA PRO A 91 2.62 12.67 -17.56
C PRO A 91 4.04 12.09 -17.61
N LYS A 92 4.79 12.38 -18.69
CA LYS A 92 6.17 11.93 -18.82
C LYS A 92 7.13 12.61 -17.84
N ALA A 93 6.88 13.88 -17.50
CA ALA A 93 7.70 14.59 -16.52
C ALA A 93 7.45 14.06 -15.10
N PHE A 94 6.18 13.77 -14.76
CA PHE A 94 5.84 13.09 -13.52
C PHE A 94 6.49 11.71 -13.44
N LEU A 95 6.36 10.89 -14.50
CA LEU A 95 6.96 9.57 -14.58
C LEU A 95 8.47 9.64 -14.33
N PHE A 96 9.20 10.52 -15.02
CA PHE A 96 10.64 10.68 -14.85
C PHE A 96 11.01 11.12 -13.42
N ARG A 97 10.35 12.15 -12.88
CA ARG A 97 10.62 12.63 -11.51
C ARG A 97 10.31 11.56 -10.46
N MET A 98 9.22 10.82 -10.65
CA MET A 98 8.83 9.73 -9.77
C MET A 98 9.87 8.63 -9.80
N MET A 99 10.28 8.16 -10.98
CA MET A 99 11.33 7.14 -11.09
C MET A 99 12.64 7.60 -10.46
N ALA A 100 13.07 8.84 -10.75
CA ALA A 100 14.30 9.39 -10.20
C ALA A 100 14.28 9.48 -8.67
N PHE A 101 13.20 10.02 -8.11
CA PHE A 101 13.05 10.17 -6.68
C PHE A 101 12.94 8.82 -5.98
N VAL A 102 12.09 7.93 -6.48
CA VAL A 102 11.83 6.62 -5.87
C VAL A 102 13.07 5.74 -5.93
N SER A 103 13.75 5.65 -7.08
CA SER A 103 14.97 4.85 -7.18
C SER A 103 16.08 5.39 -6.27
N THR A 104 16.19 6.72 -6.12
CA THR A 104 17.18 7.32 -5.20
C THR A 104 16.88 6.95 -3.76
N ILE A 105 15.62 7.02 -3.33
CA ILE A 105 15.25 6.63 -1.97
C ILE A 105 15.40 5.11 -1.78
N SER A 106 15.04 4.31 -2.77
CA SER A 106 15.15 2.85 -2.72
C SER A 106 16.57 2.34 -2.71
N ALA A 107 17.53 3.13 -3.19
CA ALA A 107 18.94 2.84 -3.02
C ALA A 107 19.36 2.81 -1.54
N PHE A 108 18.56 3.35 -0.63
CA PHE A 108 18.90 3.46 0.79
C PHE A 108 17.87 2.86 1.74
N LEU A 109 16.64 2.63 1.27
CA LEU A 109 15.53 2.15 2.07
C LEU A 109 14.88 0.93 1.42
N ASN A 110 14.23 0.09 2.23
CA ASN A 110 13.57 -1.11 1.74
C ASN A 110 12.40 -0.81 0.78
N ASN A 111 12.25 -1.65 -0.23
CA ASN A 111 11.30 -1.46 -1.33
C ASN A 111 9.82 -1.41 -0.88
N THR A 112 9.39 -2.34 -0.03
CA THR A 112 7.96 -2.51 0.32
C THR A 112 7.35 -1.27 1.00
N PRO A 113 7.98 -0.68 2.03
CA PRO A 113 7.50 0.56 2.62
C PRO A 113 7.42 1.72 1.64
N ILE A 114 8.37 1.84 0.70
CA ILE A 114 8.38 2.91 -0.30
C ILE A 114 7.18 2.76 -1.22
N VAL A 115 6.94 1.57 -1.79
CA VAL A 115 5.82 1.35 -2.71
C VAL A 115 4.48 1.61 -2.02
N ALA A 116 4.27 1.02 -0.83
CA ALA A 116 3.03 1.21 -0.07
C ALA A 116 2.78 2.69 0.24
N PHE A 117 3.84 3.43 0.56
CA PHE A 117 3.78 4.86 0.80
C PHE A 117 3.51 5.66 -0.48
N MET A 118 4.08 5.28 -1.63
CA MET A 118 3.99 6.02 -2.89
C MET A 118 2.69 5.79 -3.66
N ILE A 119 2.08 4.60 -3.56
CA ILE A 119 0.82 4.25 -4.23
C ILE A 119 -0.26 5.34 -4.06
N PRO A 120 -0.62 5.80 -2.84
CA PRO A 120 -1.67 6.80 -2.67
C PRO A 120 -1.35 8.12 -3.37
N TYR A 121 -0.09 8.58 -3.36
CA TYR A 121 0.30 9.82 -4.04
C TYR A 121 0.25 9.69 -5.55
N VAL A 122 0.71 8.56 -6.09
CA VAL A 122 0.66 8.29 -7.54
C VAL A 122 -0.78 8.19 -8.01
N LYS A 123 -1.66 7.55 -7.22
CA LYS A 123 -3.10 7.50 -7.51
C LYS A 123 -3.75 8.88 -7.44
N ASP A 124 -3.56 9.64 -6.37
CA ASP A 124 -4.12 10.99 -6.21
C ASP A 124 -3.66 11.95 -7.31
N TRP A 125 -2.37 11.91 -7.68
CA TRP A 125 -1.86 12.71 -8.80
C TRP A 125 -2.47 12.30 -10.13
N ALA A 126 -2.59 10.99 -10.39
CA ALA A 126 -3.19 10.46 -11.61
C ALA A 126 -4.68 10.85 -11.71
N GLU A 127 -5.43 10.77 -10.60
CA GLU A 127 -6.83 11.20 -10.51
C GLU A 127 -6.96 12.70 -10.81
N ARG A 128 -6.21 13.57 -10.12
CA ARG A 128 -6.29 15.04 -10.31
C ARG A 128 -5.91 15.53 -11.70
N THR A 129 -5.13 14.75 -12.43
CA THR A 129 -4.63 15.11 -13.77
C THR A 129 -5.34 14.36 -14.90
N GLY A 130 -6.34 13.54 -14.57
CA GLY A 130 -7.09 12.74 -15.55
C GLY A 130 -6.26 11.65 -16.24
N ASN A 131 -5.17 11.19 -15.61
CA ASN A 131 -4.30 10.16 -16.17
C ASN A 131 -4.60 8.77 -15.58
N PRO A 132 -4.47 7.67 -16.34
CA PRO A 132 -4.65 6.31 -15.81
C PRO A 132 -3.53 5.95 -14.83
N ALA A 133 -3.87 5.67 -13.57
CA ALA A 133 -2.89 5.28 -12.53
C ALA A 133 -2.08 4.03 -12.92
N SER A 134 -2.68 3.09 -13.68
CA SER A 134 -2.02 1.86 -14.17
C SER A 134 -0.72 2.13 -14.94
N LYS A 135 -0.61 3.30 -15.60
CA LYS A 135 0.61 3.69 -16.34
C LYS A 135 1.77 4.13 -15.45
N PHE A 136 1.52 4.39 -14.16
CA PHE A 136 2.55 4.88 -13.23
C PHE A 136 2.83 3.90 -12.09
N LEU A 137 1.84 3.08 -11.69
CA LEU A 137 2.01 2.11 -10.61
C LEU A 137 3.02 1.00 -10.94
N ILE A 138 3.05 0.50 -12.18
CA ILE A 138 4.06 -0.48 -12.60
C ILE A 138 5.46 0.16 -12.64
N PRO A 139 5.67 1.33 -13.29
CA PRO A 139 6.96 2.02 -13.22
C PRO A 139 7.40 2.40 -11.80
N LEU A 140 6.48 2.72 -10.90
CA LEU A 140 6.78 2.93 -9.49
C LEU A 140 7.42 1.68 -8.86
N SER A 141 6.80 0.51 -9.06
CA SER A 141 7.31 -0.77 -8.56
C SER A 141 8.71 -1.07 -9.12
N PHE A 142 8.87 -0.98 -10.44
CA PHE A 142 10.17 -1.24 -11.08
C PHE A 142 11.23 -0.20 -10.70
N ALA A 143 10.90 1.08 -10.59
CA ALA A 143 11.86 2.09 -10.14
C ALA A 143 12.34 1.82 -8.71
N THR A 144 11.45 1.32 -7.85
CA THR A 144 11.82 0.88 -6.50
C THR A 144 12.80 -0.29 -6.56
N ILE A 145 12.46 -1.36 -7.30
CA ILE A 145 13.33 -2.54 -7.46
C ILE A 145 14.69 -2.13 -8.04
N LEU A 146 14.70 -1.35 -9.12
CA LEU A 146 15.91 -0.89 -9.80
C LEU A 146 16.80 -0.07 -8.88
N GLY A 147 16.20 0.89 -8.17
CA GLY A 147 16.92 1.71 -7.19
C GLY A 147 17.56 0.87 -6.09
N GLY A 148 16.84 -0.15 -5.59
CA GLY A 148 17.36 -1.08 -4.59
C GLY A 148 18.61 -1.84 -5.02
N MET A 149 18.86 -1.99 -6.33
CA MET A 149 20.08 -2.64 -6.85
C MET A 149 21.31 -1.73 -6.85
N ILE A 150 21.16 -0.43 -6.57
CA ILE A 150 22.29 0.52 -6.54
C ILE A 150 23.21 0.28 -5.35
N THR A 151 22.69 -0.24 -4.24
CA THR A 151 23.49 -0.47 -3.03
C THR A 151 23.25 -1.85 -2.44
N VAL A 152 24.18 -2.26 -1.58
CA VAL A 152 24.07 -3.51 -0.83
C VAL A 152 22.87 -3.52 0.12
N ILE A 153 22.42 -2.35 0.60
CA ILE A 153 21.30 -2.25 1.54
C ILE A 153 19.93 -2.14 0.88
N GLY A 154 19.89 -1.74 -0.40
CA GLY A 154 18.64 -1.45 -1.09
C GLY A 154 17.76 -2.69 -1.31
N THR A 155 18.33 -3.89 -1.25
CA THR A 155 17.56 -5.14 -1.27
C THR A 155 17.96 -6.07 -0.13
N SER A 156 16.95 -6.69 0.49
CA SER A 156 17.16 -7.67 1.57
C SER A 156 17.99 -8.87 1.09
N THR A 157 17.90 -9.26 -0.18
CA THR A 157 18.66 -10.37 -0.78
C THR A 157 20.17 -10.16 -0.73
N ASN A 158 20.64 -8.93 -0.96
CA ASN A 158 22.06 -8.58 -0.87
C ASN A 158 22.56 -8.69 0.59
N LEU A 159 21.74 -8.28 1.55
CA LEU A 159 22.06 -8.41 2.97
C LEU A 159 22.01 -9.87 3.45
N VAL A 160 21.12 -10.71 2.92
CA VAL A 160 21.14 -12.16 3.17
C VAL A 160 22.45 -12.77 2.66
N LEU A 161 22.85 -12.41 1.43
CA LEU A 161 24.11 -12.87 0.85
C LEU A 161 25.31 -12.44 1.71
N ASN A 162 25.37 -11.17 2.13
CA ASN A 162 26.39 -10.73 3.07
C ASN A 162 26.33 -11.48 4.41
N GLY A 163 25.13 -11.84 4.88
CA GLY A 163 24.94 -12.67 6.06
C GLY A 163 25.57 -14.05 5.91
N LEU A 164 25.44 -14.67 4.74
CA LEU A 164 26.10 -15.93 4.39
C LEU A 164 27.62 -15.76 4.27
N ILE A 165 28.08 -14.76 3.52
CA ILE A 165 29.52 -14.45 3.34
C ILE A 165 30.22 -14.21 4.68
N ALA A 166 29.54 -13.56 5.63
CA ALA A 166 30.04 -13.31 6.98
C ALA A 166 30.38 -14.61 7.75
N GLU A 167 29.56 -15.66 7.60
CA GLU A 167 29.83 -16.98 8.23
C GLU A 167 31.13 -17.59 7.72
N TYR A 168 31.49 -17.31 6.47
CA TYR A 168 32.73 -17.75 5.84
C TYR A 168 33.94 -16.85 6.15
N LYS A 169 33.76 -15.78 6.93
CA LYS A 169 34.81 -14.78 7.24
C LYS A 169 35.46 -14.19 5.98
N LEU A 170 34.70 -14.14 4.89
CA LEU A 170 35.12 -13.49 3.66
C LEU A 170 34.83 -11.99 3.72
N PRO A 171 35.55 -11.16 2.93
CA PRO A 171 35.21 -9.75 2.79
C PRO A 171 33.75 -9.59 2.36
N LEU A 172 33.00 -8.77 3.09
CA LEU A 172 31.60 -8.48 2.77
C LEU A 172 31.53 -7.61 1.51
N LEU A 173 30.44 -7.76 0.76
CA LEU A 173 30.17 -6.88 -0.37
C LEU A 173 29.81 -5.49 0.17
N GLY A 174 30.52 -4.47 -0.30
CA GLY A 174 30.37 -3.08 0.11
C GLY A 174 29.59 -2.26 -0.90
N PHE A 175 29.54 -0.94 -0.71
CA PHE A 175 28.80 -0.06 -1.61
C PHE A 175 29.37 0.00 -3.03
N TYR A 176 30.70 -0.02 -3.15
CA TYR A 176 31.40 0.10 -4.43
C TYR A 176 31.20 -1.11 -5.35
N ASP A 177 30.87 -2.28 -4.80
CA ASP A 177 30.59 -3.49 -5.58
C ASP A 177 29.28 -3.39 -6.37
N PHE A 178 28.33 -2.56 -5.89
CA PHE A 178 27.00 -2.43 -6.49
C PHE A 178 26.81 -1.12 -7.26
N VAL A 179 27.34 0.01 -6.78
CA VAL A 179 26.93 1.35 -7.25
C VAL A 179 27.03 1.53 -8.76
N TYR A 180 28.13 1.10 -9.40
CA TYR A 180 28.33 1.29 -10.83
C TYR A 180 27.39 0.44 -11.67
N LEU A 181 27.26 -0.85 -11.34
CA LEU A 181 26.40 -1.78 -12.07
C LEU A 181 24.92 -1.46 -11.81
N GLY A 182 24.56 -1.20 -10.56
CA GLY A 182 23.20 -0.85 -10.17
C GLY A 182 22.73 0.46 -10.81
N LEU A 183 23.59 1.48 -10.91
CA LEU A 183 23.28 2.70 -11.66
C LEU A 183 23.09 2.40 -13.15
N ALA A 184 23.96 1.61 -13.77
CA ALA A 184 23.85 1.27 -15.19
C ALA A 184 22.51 0.55 -15.48
N VAL A 185 22.15 -0.46 -14.68
CA VAL A 185 20.89 -1.20 -14.83
C VAL A 185 19.68 -0.31 -14.52
N THR A 186 19.76 0.56 -13.52
CA THR A 186 18.69 1.52 -13.19
C THR A 186 18.43 2.48 -14.33
N VAL A 187 19.47 3.07 -14.90
CA VAL A 187 19.36 4.00 -16.04
C VAL A 187 18.80 3.27 -17.26
N ALA A 188 19.28 2.05 -17.56
CA ALA A 188 18.73 1.25 -18.66
C ALA A 188 17.23 0.94 -18.45
N GLY A 189 16.84 0.59 -17.23
CA GLY A 189 15.44 0.35 -16.87
C GLY A 189 14.58 1.62 -16.96
N TRP A 190 15.09 2.78 -16.55
CA TRP A 190 14.40 4.05 -16.73
C TRP A 190 14.18 4.39 -18.20
N ILE A 191 15.19 4.21 -19.04
CA ILE A 191 15.09 4.41 -20.50
C ILE A 191 13.99 3.49 -21.05
N TYR A 192 14.01 2.20 -20.70
CA TYR A 192 12.99 1.26 -21.14
C TYR A 192 11.58 1.68 -20.70
N LEU A 193 11.37 1.98 -19.41
CA LEU A 193 10.05 2.36 -18.88
C LEU A 193 9.55 3.68 -19.46
N TYR A 194 10.44 4.64 -19.69
CA TYR A 194 10.10 5.95 -20.23
C TYR A 194 9.70 5.90 -21.70
N PHE A 195 10.42 5.13 -22.54
CA PHE A 195 10.20 5.10 -23.99
C PHE A 195 9.25 3.98 -24.44
N ILE A 196 9.42 2.79 -23.87
CA ILE A 196 8.75 1.55 -24.30
C ILE A 196 7.63 1.20 -23.32
N GLY A 197 7.93 1.15 -22.01
CA GLY A 197 6.98 0.78 -20.97
C GLY A 197 5.71 1.64 -20.98
N TYR A 198 5.85 2.97 -21.03
CA TYR A 198 4.71 3.88 -21.07
C TYR A 198 3.73 3.64 -22.24
N LYS A 199 4.21 3.06 -23.36
CA LYS A 199 3.38 2.70 -24.52
C LYS A 199 2.72 1.33 -24.39
N LEU A 200 3.42 0.36 -23.82
CA LEU A 200 2.93 -1.01 -23.62
C LEU A 200 1.92 -1.12 -22.47
N LEU A 201 2.08 -0.28 -21.44
CA LEU A 201 1.28 -0.39 -20.23
C LEU A 201 -0.21 -0.08 -20.50
N PRO A 202 -1.11 -0.94 -20.00
CA PRO A 202 -2.54 -0.79 -20.24
C PRO A 202 -3.06 0.51 -19.62
N SER A 203 -4.00 1.14 -20.32
CA SER A 203 -4.69 2.34 -19.87
C SER A 203 -6.01 1.94 -19.21
N ASN A 204 -5.93 1.47 -17.97
CA ASN A 204 -7.12 1.15 -17.20
C ASN A 204 -7.61 2.46 -16.56
N THR A 205 -8.36 3.25 -17.31
CA THR A 205 -9.17 4.31 -16.72
C THR A 205 -10.24 3.64 -15.88
N ASN A 206 -10.13 3.73 -14.56
CA ASN A 206 -11.13 3.19 -13.66
C ASN A 206 -12.48 3.84 -14.00
N GLU A 207 -13.45 3.06 -14.47
CA GLU A 207 -14.86 3.51 -14.57
C GLU A 207 -15.35 4.05 -13.21
N LEU A 208 -14.77 3.56 -12.11
CA LEU A 208 -14.96 4.06 -10.74
C LEU A 208 -14.44 5.48 -10.48
N SER A 209 -13.35 5.92 -11.10
CA SER A 209 -12.87 7.31 -10.93
C SER A 209 -13.72 8.28 -11.74
N VAL A 210 -14.20 7.86 -12.92
CA VAL A 210 -15.21 8.60 -13.70
C VAL A 210 -16.51 8.72 -12.90
N LEU A 211 -16.94 7.67 -12.19
CA LEU A 211 -18.09 7.73 -11.28
C LEU A 211 -17.84 8.63 -10.06
N ARG A 212 -16.62 8.68 -9.52
CA ARG A 212 -16.24 9.53 -8.37
C ARG A 212 -16.23 11.02 -8.71
N GLU A 213 -15.78 11.38 -9.91
CA GLU A 213 -15.90 12.75 -10.44
C GLU A 213 -17.34 13.12 -10.71
N ASN A 214 -18.14 12.20 -11.27
CA ASN A 214 -19.57 12.44 -11.44
C ASN A 214 -20.29 12.59 -10.08
N LEU A 215 -19.95 11.82 -9.03
CA LEU A 215 -20.70 11.88 -7.75
C LEU A 215 -20.47 13.14 -6.90
N LYS A 216 -19.43 13.94 -7.16
CA LYS A 216 -19.22 15.23 -6.47
C LYS A 216 -20.26 16.29 -6.79
N GLU A 217 -21.11 16.05 -7.78
CA GLU A 217 -22.10 17.01 -8.30
C GLU A 217 -23.50 16.92 -7.68
N TYR A 218 -23.74 16.09 -6.65
CA TYR A 218 -25.12 15.65 -6.35
C TYR A 218 -25.64 15.92 -4.94
N ILE A 219 -25.08 16.81 -4.12
CA ILE A 219 -25.76 17.26 -2.89
C ILE A 219 -25.60 18.78 -2.76
N VAL A 220 -26.71 19.51 -2.70
CA VAL A 220 -26.71 20.96 -2.47
C VAL A 220 -27.59 21.30 -1.28
N GLU A 221 -27.02 22.07 -0.37
CA GLU A 221 -27.70 22.67 0.77
C GLU A 221 -28.42 23.94 0.33
N THR A 222 -29.67 24.07 0.75
CA THR A 222 -30.51 25.25 0.56
C THR A 222 -31.22 25.58 1.86
N GLU A 223 -31.70 26.81 2.02
CA GLU A 223 -32.35 27.29 3.22
C GLU A 223 -33.74 27.83 2.89
N VAL A 224 -34.72 27.56 3.76
CA VAL A 224 -36.05 28.16 3.67
C VAL A 224 -35.99 29.59 4.22
N ALA A 225 -35.86 30.56 3.32
CA ALA A 225 -35.70 31.96 3.67
C ALA A 225 -36.85 32.51 4.56
N PRO A 226 -36.57 33.45 5.47
CA PRO A 226 -37.60 34.17 6.22
C PRO A 226 -38.61 34.85 5.27
N GLY A 227 -39.88 34.43 5.32
CA GLY A 227 -40.94 34.90 4.41
C GLY A 227 -41.15 34.04 3.16
N SER A 228 -40.51 32.87 3.06
CA SER A 228 -40.71 31.90 1.99
C SER A 228 -42.15 31.41 1.91
N LYS A 229 -42.65 31.24 0.67
CA LYS A 229 -43.97 30.66 0.36
C LYS A 229 -44.08 29.16 0.72
N LEU A 230 -42.98 28.55 1.16
CA LEU A 230 -42.88 27.16 1.58
C LEU A 230 -43.21 26.96 3.07
N ILE A 231 -43.10 28.03 3.88
CA ILE A 231 -43.34 27.97 5.33
C ILE A 231 -44.79 27.54 5.59
N GLY A 232 -44.98 26.54 6.45
CA GLY A 232 -46.29 26.02 6.83
C GLY A 232 -46.91 25.05 5.81
N LYS A 233 -46.24 24.74 4.70
CA LYS A 233 -46.67 23.69 3.75
C LYS A 233 -46.01 22.36 4.07
N SER A 234 -46.71 21.27 3.76
CA SER A 234 -46.09 19.95 3.75
C SER A 234 -45.08 19.82 2.60
N VAL A 235 -44.09 18.94 2.72
CA VAL A 235 -43.10 18.63 1.66
C VAL A 235 -43.78 18.20 0.34
N MET A 236 -44.94 17.56 0.42
CA MET A 236 -45.75 17.20 -0.74
C MET A 236 -46.45 18.41 -1.37
N ASP A 237 -47.05 19.28 -0.56
CA ASP A 237 -47.76 20.49 -1.03
C ASP A 237 -46.79 21.58 -1.51
N ALA A 238 -45.58 21.57 -0.97
CA ALA A 238 -44.43 22.37 -1.42
C ALA A 238 -43.86 21.88 -2.76
N GLY A 239 -44.32 20.74 -3.29
CA GLY A 239 -43.86 20.21 -4.58
C GLY A 239 -42.46 19.60 -4.57
N LEU A 240 -41.77 19.56 -3.41
CA LEU A 240 -40.39 19.07 -3.27
C LEU A 240 -40.25 17.55 -3.48
N ARG A 241 -41.38 16.83 -3.51
CA ARG A 241 -41.48 15.41 -3.87
C ARG A 241 -41.68 15.15 -5.37
N LYS A 242 -41.99 16.18 -6.16
CA LYS A 242 -42.34 16.08 -7.60
C LYS A 242 -41.25 16.64 -8.52
N LEU A 243 -40.07 16.93 -7.97
CA LEU A 243 -38.95 17.48 -8.73
C LEU A 243 -38.42 16.45 -9.74
N GLN A 244 -38.06 16.91 -10.93
CA GLN A 244 -37.43 16.07 -11.95
C GLN A 244 -35.92 15.98 -11.69
N ASP A 245 -35.43 14.75 -11.54
CA ASP A 245 -34.00 14.43 -11.34
C ASP A 245 -33.34 15.05 -10.09
N VAL A 246 -34.15 15.49 -9.11
CA VAL A 246 -33.72 16.03 -7.81
C VAL A 246 -34.61 15.49 -6.69
N PHE A 247 -34.04 15.16 -5.55
CA PHE A 247 -34.75 14.59 -4.40
C PHE A 247 -34.36 15.30 -3.11
N LEU A 248 -35.33 15.69 -2.29
CA LEU A 248 -35.07 16.14 -0.92
C LEU A 248 -34.64 14.95 -0.06
N VAL A 249 -33.41 15.02 0.46
CA VAL A 249 -32.79 13.94 1.23
C VAL A 249 -33.04 14.15 2.72
N GLU A 250 -32.78 15.37 3.21
CA GLU A 250 -32.80 15.70 4.65
C GLU A 250 -33.26 17.14 4.89
N ILE A 251 -33.85 17.35 6.07
CA ILE A 251 -34.11 18.69 6.63
C ILE A 251 -33.36 18.80 7.95
N ILE A 252 -32.57 19.86 8.14
CA ILE A 252 -31.97 20.21 9.42
C ILE A 252 -32.72 21.41 9.99
N ARG A 253 -33.31 21.22 11.17
CA ARG A 253 -34.07 22.26 11.90
C ARG A 253 -33.48 22.42 13.28
N HIS A 254 -32.89 23.58 13.58
CA HIS A 254 -32.40 23.91 14.93
C HIS A 254 -31.59 22.74 15.57
N GLU A 255 -30.60 22.20 14.83
CA GLU A 255 -29.75 21.03 15.15
C GLU A 255 -30.41 19.63 15.12
N LYS A 256 -31.71 19.54 14.80
CA LYS A 256 -32.41 18.27 14.65
C LYS A 256 -32.42 17.84 13.18
N VAL A 257 -31.87 16.66 12.90
CA VAL A 257 -31.92 16.03 11.57
C VAL A 257 -33.23 15.30 11.40
N ILE A 258 -34.01 15.68 10.39
CA ILE A 258 -35.26 15.05 9.98
C ILE A 258 -34.98 14.24 8.72
N SER A 259 -34.84 12.93 8.89
CA SER A 259 -34.58 11.95 7.83
C SER A 259 -35.16 10.58 8.24
N PRO A 260 -35.94 9.89 7.38
CA PRO A 260 -36.39 10.33 6.05
C PRO A 260 -37.45 11.42 6.14
N VAL A 261 -37.45 12.34 5.18
CA VAL A 261 -38.43 13.42 5.12
C VAL A 261 -39.80 12.87 4.68
N SER A 262 -40.80 13.00 5.56
CA SER A 262 -42.18 12.58 5.27
C SER A 262 -42.84 13.52 4.26
N PRO A 263 -43.71 13.03 3.35
CA PRO A 263 -44.51 13.91 2.48
C PRO A 263 -45.34 14.94 3.25
N GLU A 264 -45.76 14.60 4.47
CA GLU A 264 -46.60 15.40 5.36
C GLU A 264 -45.78 16.33 6.26
N GLU A 265 -44.44 16.23 6.24
CA GLU A 265 -43.56 17.06 7.08
C GLU A 265 -43.73 18.53 6.72
N ILE A 266 -43.99 19.37 7.73
CA ILE A 266 -44.27 20.79 7.53
C ILE A 266 -42.96 21.56 7.56
N LEU A 267 -42.71 22.36 6.52
CA LEU A 267 -41.52 23.20 6.42
C LEU A 267 -41.63 24.44 7.32
N GLU A 268 -40.57 24.73 8.06
CA GLU A 268 -40.46 25.91 8.92
C GLU A 268 -39.47 26.92 8.32
N ALA A 269 -39.48 28.16 8.85
CA ALA A 269 -38.46 29.13 8.49
C ALA A 269 -37.09 28.65 9.00
N ASP A 270 -36.03 28.96 8.23
CA ASP A 270 -34.64 28.61 8.55
C ASP A 270 -34.35 27.08 8.53
N ASP A 271 -35.25 26.29 7.95
CA ASP A 271 -34.98 24.88 7.65
C ASP A 271 -33.88 24.77 6.57
N ALA A 272 -32.81 24.04 6.87
CA ALA A 272 -31.79 23.69 5.89
C ALA A 272 -32.18 22.39 5.16
N LEU A 273 -32.46 22.50 3.86
CA LEU A 273 -32.92 21.43 2.99
C LEU A 273 -31.77 20.92 2.12
N PHE A 274 -31.48 19.63 2.18
CA PHE A 274 -30.43 18.99 1.39
C PHE A 274 -31.03 18.23 0.21
N PHE A 275 -30.67 18.64 -1.01
CA PHE A 275 -31.17 18.05 -2.23
C PHE A 275 -30.12 17.21 -2.95
N SER A 276 -30.51 16.04 -3.47
CA SER A 276 -29.67 15.17 -4.28
C SER A 276 -30.18 15.07 -5.72
N GLY A 277 -29.37 15.43 -6.70
CA GLY A 277 -29.77 15.48 -8.12
C GLY A 277 -28.66 16.03 -9.01
N ASN A 278 -28.86 16.06 -10.34
CA ASN A 278 -27.82 16.56 -11.25
C ASN A 278 -27.64 18.09 -11.12
N THR A 279 -26.43 18.59 -11.41
CA THR A 279 -26.06 20.01 -11.28
C THR A 279 -27.02 20.96 -12.02
N GLN A 280 -27.52 20.53 -13.19
CA GLN A 280 -28.39 21.34 -14.03
C GLN A 280 -29.80 21.50 -13.43
N SER A 281 -30.37 20.43 -12.86
CA SER A 281 -31.69 20.47 -12.22
C SER A 281 -31.67 21.17 -10.88
N ILE A 282 -30.55 21.09 -10.14
CA ILE A 282 -30.36 21.88 -8.91
C ILE A 282 -30.24 23.38 -9.24
N TYR A 283 -29.50 23.73 -10.30
CA TYR A 283 -29.42 25.13 -10.76
C TYR A 283 -30.80 25.69 -11.14
N ASN A 284 -31.65 24.89 -11.78
CA ASN A 284 -33.03 25.28 -12.10
C ASN A 284 -33.91 25.44 -10.84
N LEU A 285 -33.76 24.54 -9.85
CA LEU A 285 -34.48 24.59 -8.58
C LEU A 285 -34.25 25.91 -7.81
N ILE A 286 -33.02 26.44 -7.86
CA ILE A 286 -32.61 27.67 -7.16
C ILE A 286 -33.03 28.93 -7.94
N LYS A 287 -33.13 28.85 -9.28
CA LYS A 287 -33.39 30.01 -10.15
C LYS A 287 -34.88 30.31 -10.31
N GLU A 288 -35.73 29.30 -10.17
CA GLU A 288 -37.18 29.48 -10.05
C GLU A 288 -37.51 30.10 -8.69
N ASP A 289 -38.47 31.05 -8.64
CA ASP A 289 -38.91 31.74 -7.40
C ASP A 289 -39.72 30.79 -6.50
N ASN A 290 -39.04 29.75 -6.01
CA ASN A 290 -39.58 28.65 -5.24
C ASN A 290 -39.44 28.89 -3.72
N GLY A 291 -38.86 30.03 -3.30
CA GLY A 291 -38.70 30.39 -1.90
C GLY A 291 -37.55 29.69 -1.18
N LEU A 292 -36.58 29.15 -1.92
CA LEU A 292 -35.33 28.57 -1.41
C LEU A 292 -34.17 29.52 -1.68
N THR A 293 -33.23 29.64 -0.74
CA THR A 293 -32.01 30.44 -0.90
C THR A 293 -30.78 29.59 -0.62
N LEU A 294 -29.62 30.00 -1.17
CA LEU A 294 -28.34 29.43 -0.75
C LEU A 294 -27.91 30.07 0.58
N PRO A 295 -27.33 29.30 1.52
CA PRO A 295 -26.81 29.86 2.76
C PRO A 295 -25.80 30.99 2.49
N LYS A 296 -25.87 32.08 3.26
CA LYS A 296 -24.94 33.22 3.12
C LYS A 296 -23.51 32.91 3.58
N GLU A 297 -23.32 31.82 4.30
CA GLU A 297 -22.03 31.24 4.67
C GLU A 297 -22.04 29.79 4.18
N SER A 298 -21.48 29.54 3.01
CA SER A 298 -21.30 28.17 2.52
C SER A 298 -20.34 27.45 3.46
N VAL A 299 -20.88 26.58 4.32
CA VAL A 299 -20.07 25.59 5.04
C VAL A 299 -19.46 24.70 3.98
N GLU A 300 -18.13 24.69 3.90
CA GLU A 300 -17.39 23.81 3.00
C GLU A 300 -17.84 22.36 3.23
N ALA A 301 -18.04 21.61 2.15
CA ALA A 301 -18.45 20.21 2.13
C ALA A 301 -17.39 19.25 2.71
N ASP A 302 -16.98 19.49 3.96
CA ASP A 302 -15.78 18.92 4.59
C ASP A 302 -16.09 17.87 5.69
N GLU A 303 -17.37 17.50 5.91
CA GLU A 303 -17.76 16.56 6.99
C GLU A 303 -18.23 15.16 6.55
N PHE A 304 -18.39 14.89 5.25
CA PHE A 304 -18.74 13.55 4.74
C PHE A 304 -17.56 12.85 4.07
N ASN A 305 -17.23 11.64 4.51
CA ASN A 305 -16.18 10.82 3.92
C ASN A 305 -16.78 9.70 3.07
N PHE A 306 -16.32 9.61 1.82
CA PHE A 306 -16.57 8.44 1.00
C PHE A 306 -15.69 7.28 1.46
N VAL A 307 -16.32 6.16 1.78
CA VAL A 307 -15.65 4.94 2.22
C VAL A 307 -16.00 3.82 1.27
N GLU A 308 -14.96 3.23 0.67
CA GLU A 308 -15.08 2.03 -0.13
C GLU A 308 -14.91 0.82 0.78
N ALA A 309 -15.76 -0.21 0.62
CA ALA A 309 -15.61 -1.46 1.35
C ALA A 309 -15.99 -2.67 0.51
N VAL A 310 -15.41 -3.83 0.83
CA VAL A 310 -15.80 -5.12 0.26
C VAL A 310 -16.52 -5.94 1.32
N ILE A 311 -17.58 -6.63 0.93
CA ILE A 311 -18.26 -7.60 1.78
C ILE A 311 -17.48 -8.92 1.76
N PRO A 312 -16.83 -9.33 2.86
CA PRO A 312 -16.21 -10.66 2.92
C PRO A 312 -17.27 -11.77 2.79
N ALA A 313 -16.87 -12.92 2.23
CA ALA A 313 -17.79 -14.03 1.95
C ALA A 313 -18.49 -14.59 3.21
N TYR A 314 -17.94 -14.35 4.40
CA TYR A 314 -18.47 -14.76 5.69
C TYR A 314 -19.28 -13.66 6.41
N SER A 315 -19.49 -12.51 5.78
CA SER A 315 -20.23 -11.39 6.38
C SER A 315 -21.69 -11.78 6.65
N GLU A 316 -22.23 -11.35 7.79
CA GLU A 316 -23.65 -11.53 8.12
C GLU A 316 -24.59 -10.77 7.16
N LEU A 317 -24.03 -9.86 6.36
CA LEU A 317 -24.76 -9.12 5.34
C LEU A 317 -25.03 -9.95 4.09
N VAL A 318 -24.35 -11.09 3.88
CA VAL A 318 -24.51 -11.90 2.67
C VAL A 318 -25.91 -12.52 2.62
N GLY A 319 -26.61 -12.29 1.51
CA GLY A 319 -27.97 -12.75 1.26
C GLY A 319 -29.06 -11.84 1.87
N VAL A 320 -28.68 -10.84 2.69
CA VAL A 320 -29.63 -9.92 3.32
C VAL A 320 -29.94 -8.76 2.38
N ARG A 321 -31.20 -8.34 2.36
CA ARG A 321 -31.62 -7.14 1.63
C ARG A 321 -31.22 -5.89 2.38
N ILE A 322 -30.71 -4.88 1.69
CA ILE A 322 -30.14 -3.67 2.34
C ILE A 322 -31.15 -2.94 3.23
N LYS A 323 -32.43 -2.86 2.83
CA LYS A 323 -33.47 -2.24 3.69
C LYS A 323 -33.69 -3.00 5.00
N ASP A 324 -33.44 -4.31 5.01
CA ASP A 324 -33.75 -5.22 6.11
C ASP A 324 -32.54 -5.42 7.04
N SER A 325 -31.36 -4.88 6.67
CA SER A 325 -30.11 -5.04 7.44
C SER A 325 -29.81 -3.91 8.42
N ASP A 326 -30.69 -2.91 8.53
CA ASP A 326 -30.47 -1.67 9.31
C ASP A 326 -29.10 -1.03 9.04
N PHE A 327 -28.60 -1.18 7.80
CA PHE A 327 -27.21 -0.87 7.44
C PHE A 327 -26.79 0.55 7.88
N ARG A 328 -27.66 1.53 7.68
CA ARG A 328 -27.42 2.93 8.06
C ARG A 328 -27.21 3.11 9.56
N LYS A 329 -28.00 2.42 10.36
CA LYS A 329 -27.92 2.45 11.82
C LYS A 329 -26.74 1.63 12.35
N LYS A 330 -26.49 0.45 11.75
CA LYS A 330 -25.39 -0.45 12.16
C LYS A 330 -24.01 0.13 11.84
N TYR A 331 -23.86 0.87 10.74
CA TYR A 331 -22.55 1.34 10.26
C TYR A 331 -22.38 2.86 10.17
N ASN A 332 -23.39 3.64 10.56
CA ASN A 332 -23.44 5.10 10.38
C ASN A 332 -23.05 5.53 8.95
N ALA A 333 -23.52 4.75 7.96
CA ALA A 333 -23.12 4.89 6.57
C ALA A 333 -24.25 4.53 5.61
N SER A 334 -24.34 5.26 4.48
CA SER A 334 -25.30 5.00 3.42
C SER A 334 -24.63 4.40 2.19
N ILE A 335 -25.15 3.28 1.69
CA ILE A 335 -24.66 2.66 0.44
C ILE A 335 -25.17 3.49 -0.75
N ILE A 336 -24.24 3.96 -1.58
CA ILE A 336 -24.48 4.77 -2.78
C ILE A 336 -24.53 3.87 -4.02
N ALA A 337 -23.62 2.88 -4.10
CA ALA A 337 -23.51 1.97 -5.23
C ALA A 337 -22.97 0.61 -4.81
N ILE A 338 -23.33 -0.40 -5.59
CA ILE A 338 -22.86 -1.79 -5.46
C ILE A 338 -22.26 -2.22 -6.79
N HIS A 339 -21.05 -2.76 -6.75
CA HIS A 339 -20.38 -3.35 -7.89
C HIS A 339 -20.13 -4.84 -7.63
N ARG A 340 -20.45 -5.66 -8.63
CA ARG A 340 -20.26 -7.11 -8.61
C ARG A 340 -19.50 -7.50 -9.87
N ASN A 341 -18.41 -8.24 -9.70
CA ASN A 341 -17.54 -8.67 -10.82
C ASN A 341 -17.10 -7.49 -11.72
N GLY A 342 -16.80 -6.34 -11.11
CA GLY A 342 -16.35 -5.14 -11.82
C GLY A 342 -17.45 -4.32 -12.49
N LYS A 343 -18.71 -4.75 -12.47
CA LYS A 343 -19.84 -4.00 -13.08
C LYS A 343 -20.79 -3.47 -12.01
N ARG A 344 -21.37 -2.29 -12.25
CA ARG A 344 -22.42 -1.74 -11.38
C ARG A 344 -23.65 -2.64 -11.45
N VAL A 345 -24.20 -2.99 -10.29
CA VAL A 345 -25.48 -3.72 -10.21
C VAL A 345 -26.62 -2.72 -10.47
N PRO A 346 -27.41 -2.89 -11.55
CA PRO A 346 -28.50 -1.98 -11.87
C PRO A 346 -29.70 -2.19 -10.93
N GLY A 347 -30.38 -1.09 -10.54
CA GLY A 347 -31.60 -1.13 -9.73
C GLY A 347 -31.56 -0.17 -8.54
N LYS A 348 -32.58 -0.24 -7.66
CA LYS A 348 -32.66 0.53 -6.43
C LYS A 348 -31.82 -0.12 -5.33
N VAL A 349 -30.82 0.60 -4.81
CA VAL A 349 -29.84 0.07 -3.83
C VAL A 349 -30.52 -0.54 -2.60
N GLY A 350 -31.56 0.08 -2.03
CA GLY A 350 -32.23 -0.44 -0.84
C GLY A 350 -32.94 -1.78 -1.02
N GLU A 351 -33.30 -2.16 -2.25
CA GLU A 351 -34.02 -3.41 -2.55
C GLU A 351 -33.08 -4.57 -2.94
N MET A 352 -31.77 -4.30 -3.06
CA MET A 352 -30.78 -5.29 -3.46
C MET A 352 -30.39 -6.22 -2.32
N HIS A 353 -30.05 -7.47 -2.66
CA HIS A 353 -29.44 -8.42 -1.75
C HIS A 353 -27.93 -8.40 -1.91
N LEU A 354 -27.24 -8.24 -0.79
CA LEU A 354 -25.78 -8.20 -0.74
C LEU A 354 -25.20 -9.60 -0.95
N ALA A 355 -24.06 -9.69 -1.64
CA ALA A 355 -23.33 -10.94 -1.84
C ALA A 355 -21.87 -10.80 -1.39
N GLY A 356 -21.26 -11.93 -1.02
CA GLY A 356 -19.83 -11.97 -0.76
C GLY A 356 -19.03 -11.55 -1.99
N GLY A 357 -18.05 -10.68 -1.80
CA GLY A 357 -17.26 -10.07 -2.87
C GLY A 357 -17.89 -8.82 -3.50
N ASP A 358 -19.09 -8.40 -3.08
CA ASP A 358 -19.64 -7.12 -3.50
C ASP A 358 -18.77 -5.96 -3.01
N PHE A 359 -18.52 -5.03 -3.92
CA PHE A 359 -17.84 -3.78 -3.64
C PHE A 359 -18.90 -2.69 -3.39
N LEU A 360 -18.82 -2.06 -2.22
CA LEU A 360 -19.72 -1.01 -1.77
C LEU A 360 -19.01 0.34 -1.81
N LEU A 361 -19.67 1.32 -2.40
CA LEU A 361 -19.34 2.73 -2.21
C LEU A 361 -20.31 3.31 -1.20
N MET A 362 -19.79 3.87 -0.09
CA MET A 362 -20.61 4.36 1.02
C MET A 362 -20.28 5.81 1.36
N LEU A 363 -21.28 6.55 1.81
CA LEU A 363 -21.12 7.83 2.47
C LEU A 363 -21.15 7.62 3.98
N ALA A 364 -20.08 7.98 4.69
CA ALA A 364 -19.99 7.87 6.15
C ALA A 364 -19.75 9.25 6.78
N SER A 365 -20.39 9.52 7.90
CA SER A 365 -20.14 10.72 8.71
C SER A 365 -18.72 10.68 9.31
N ALA A 366 -18.05 11.85 9.43
CA ALA A 366 -16.70 11.97 9.97
C ALA A 366 -16.52 11.44 11.40
N GLN A 367 -17.60 11.32 12.18
CA GLN A 367 -17.59 10.65 13.49
C GLN A 367 -17.68 9.13 13.32
N ARG A 368 -16.52 8.49 13.14
CA ARG A 368 -16.40 7.04 13.33
C ARG A 368 -16.11 6.78 14.80
N GLU A 369 -17.15 6.41 15.56
CA GLU A 369 -16.94 5.71 16.82
C GLU A 369 -16.25 4.36 16.54
N ASN A 370 -15.29 4.00 17.39
CA ASN A 370 -14.48 2.78 17.34
C ASN A 370 -15.32 1.52 17.64
N GLY A 371 -16.38 1.28 16.87
CA GLY A 371 -17.15 0.05 16.90
C GLY A 371 -16.44 -1.05 16.11
N ASN A 372 -16.54 -2.28 16.62
CA ASN A 372 -15.85 -3.50 16.16
C ASN A 372 -16.40 -4.04 14.81
N HIS A 373 -16.63 -3.16 13.84
CA HIS A 373 -17.35 -3.43 12.58
C HIS A 373 -16.49 -4.09 11.47
N GLU A 374 -15.23 -4.42 11.76
CA GLU A 374 -14.29 -5.05 10.82
C GLU A 374 -14.70 -6.48 10.41
N LYS A 375 -15.67 -7.10 11.08
CA LYS A 375 -16.12 -8.47 10.78
C LYS A 375 -17.00 -8.57 9.53
N ASP A 376 -17.78 -7.54 9.22
CA ASP A 376 -18.81 -7.59 8.17
C ASP A 376 -18.45 -6.77 6.92
N LEU A 377 -17.47 -5.87 7.01
CA LEU A 377 -17.05 -4.96 5.93
C LEU A 377 -15.54 -4.71 6.00
N PHE A 378 -14.83 -4.92 4.88
CA PHE A 378 -13.42 -4.54 4.74
C PHE A 378 -13.28 -3.19 4.04
N PRO A 379 -13.01 -2.08 4.76
CA PRO A 379 -12.80 -0.79 4.12
C PRO A 379 -11.49 -0.79 3.32
N LEU A 380 -11.56 -0.43 2.03
CA LEU A 380 -10.42 -0.34 1.12
C LEU A 380 -9.75 1.03 1.14
N SER A 381 -10.49 2.07 1.54
CA SER A 381 -10.06 3.46 1.47
C SER A 381 -10.29 4.16 2.81
N VAL A 382 -9.35 4.02 3.74
CA VAL A 382 -9.14 5.02 4.80
C VAL A 382 -7.74 5.59 4.59
N PRO A 383 -7.60 6.78 3.97
CA PRO A 383 -6.36 7.53 4.14
C PRO A 383 -6.34 7.97 5.61
N LYS A 384 -5.76 7.14 6.47
CA LYS A 384 -5.44 7.52 7.85
C LYS A 384 -4.36 8.59 7.73
N LYS A 385 -4.75 9.85 7.56
CA LYS A 385 -3.88 11.00 7.79
C LYS A 385 -3.56 10.98 9.29
N MET A 386 -2.59 10.16 9.69
CA MET A 386 -1.93 10.31 10.98
C MET A 386 -1.18 11.64 10.93
N LYS A 387 -1.88 12.73 11.24
CA LYS A 387 -1.29 14.04 11.49
C LYS A 387 -0.50 13.92 12.80
N HIS A 388 0.74 13.42 12.74
CA HIS A 388 1.70 13.76 13.78
C HIS A 388 1.82 15.28 13.77
N LYS A 389 1.59 15.94 14.91
CA LYS A 389 1.88 17.38 15.06
C LYS A 389 3.38 17.55 14.85
N ARG A 390 3.76 17.97 13.65
CA ARG A 390 5.16 18.12 13.27
C ARG A 390 5.71 19.39 13.87
N THR A 391 6.85 19.23 14.52
CA THR A 391 7.68 20.32 14.99
C THR A 391 8.91 20.43 14.10
N PRO A 392 9.42 21.64 13.83
CA PRO A 392 10.51 21.86 12.87
C PRO A 392 11.79 21.07 13.20
N TRP A 393 12.03 20.74 14.47
CA TRP A 393 13.17 19.92 14.89
C TRP A 393 13.10 18.48 14.37
N MET A 394 11.89 17.92 14.14
CA MET A 394 11.74 16.57 13.58
C MET A 394 12.31 16.50 12.17
N GLY A 395 12.18 17.57 11.37
CA GLY A 395 12.78 17.66 10.05
C GLY A 395 14.31 17.63 10.10
N VAL A 396 14.91 18.36 11.05
CA VAL A 396 16.36 18.35 11.28
C VAL A 396 16.84 16.95 11.69
N LEU A 397 16.11 16.29 12.58
CA LEU A 397 16.40 14.91 12.98
C LEU A 397 16.34 13.96 11.77
N GLY A 398 15.33 14.10 10.91
CA GLY A 398 15.21 13.30 9.70
C GLY A 398 16.37 13.50 8.72
N VAL A 399 16.87 14.73 8.58
CA VAL A 399 18.02 15.02 7.70
C VAL A 399 19.29 14.43 8.30
N ALA A 400 19.47 14.57 9.62
CA ALA A 400 20.61 13.96 10.33
C ALA A 400 20.60 12.43 10.22
N CYS A 401 19.43 11.79 10.39
CA CYS A 401 19.25 10.35 10.23
C CYS A 401 19.61 9.89 8.81
N LEU A 402 19.13 10.60 7.79
CA LEU A 402 19.45 10.29 6.40
C LEU A 402 20.94 10.47 6.10
N ALA A 403 21.55 11.55 6.58
CA ALA A 403 22.98 11.80 6.41
C ALA A 403 23.84 10.72 7.09
N LEU A 404 23.47 10.31 8.30
CA LEU A 404 24.12 9.20 9.02
C LEU A 404 24.00 7.90 8.23
N LEU A 405 22.80 7.57 7.75
CA LEU A 405 22.58 6.37 6.94
C LEU A 405 23.42 6.38 5.66
N ILE A 406 23.50 7.50 4.96
CA ILE A 406 24.38 7.66 3.78
C ILE A 406 25.84 7.45 4.16
N ALA A 407 26.31 8.02 5.28
CA ALA A 407 27.68 7.82 5.75
C ALA A 407 27.98 6.34 6.07
N GLY A 408 27.01 5.62 6.64
CA GLY A 408 27.13 4.18 6.89
C GLY A 408 27.18 3.35 5.61
N VAL A 409 26.45 3.76 4.57
CA VAL A 409 26.42 3.06 3.29
C VAL A 409 27.70 3.27 2.49
N VAL A 410 28.29 4.47 2.50
CA VAL A 410 29.54 4.76 1.76
C VAL A 410 30.78 4.22 2.52
N ASP A 411 30.58 3.25 3.43
CA ASP A 411 31.63 2.63 4.25
C ASP A 411 32.46 3.62 5.09
N LEU A 412 31.90 4.80 5.41
CA LEU A 412 32.58 5.83 6.22
C LEU A 412 32.46 5.52 7.72
N LEU A 413 31.35 4.90 8.12
CA LEU A 413 31.08 4.42 9.47
C LEU A 413 30.49 3.00 9.38
N PRO A 414 30.67 2.14 10.40
CA PRO A 414 30.02 0.85 10.42
C PRO A 414 28.49 1.00 10.34
N LEU A 415 27.90 0.49 9.27
CA LEU A 415 26.47 0.65 8.99
C LEU A 415 25.57 0.13 10.12
N PHE A 416 25.99 -0.94 10.79
CA PHE A 416 25.28 -1.50 11.95
C PHE A 416 25.15 -0.47 13.07
N ASP A 417 26.26 0.18 13.44
CA ASP A 417 26.32 1.17 14.51
C ASP A 417 25.48 2.40 14.15
N VAL A 418 25.59 2.85 12.91
CA VAL A 418 24.79 3.96 12.36
C VAL A 418 23.29 3.68 12.52
N CYS A 419 22.83 2.50 12.11
CA CYS A 419 21.42 2.15 12.18
C CYS A 419 20.94 2.00 13.64
N LEU A 420 21.80 1.51 14.52
CA LEU A 420 21.53 1.40 15.95
C LEU A 420 21.38 2.77 16.62
N ILE A 421 22.34 3.69 16.37
CA ILE A 421 22.31 5.07 16.87
C ILE A 421 21.06 5.79 16.36
N MET A 422 20.76 5.62 15.08
CA MET A 422 19.58 6.24 14.48
C MET A 422 18.28 5.72 15.10
N LEU A 423 18.15 4.41 15.32
CA LEU A 423 17.01 3.83 16.03
C LEU A 423 16.89 4.40 17.45
N ALA A 424 18.00 4.46 18.19
CA ALA A 424 18.03 5.03 19.53
C ALA A 424 17.57 6.49 19.54
N ALA A 425 18.02 7.31 18.58
CA ALA A 425 17.58 8.69 18.43
C ALA A 425 16.08 8.77 18.10
N LEU A 426 15.59 7.98 17.14
CA LEU A 426 14.17 7.97 16.75
C LEU A 426 13.24 7.60 17.91
N VAL A 427 13.66 6.66 18.77
CA VAL A 427 12.92 6.28 19.98
C VAL A 427 13.03 7.35 21.07
N PHE A 428 14.23 7.86 21.33
CA PHE A 428 14.48 8.87 22.36
C PHE A 428 13.66 10.15 22.12
N PHE A 429 13.60 10.59 20.86
CA PHE A 429 12.83 11.76 20.46
C PHE A 429 11.33 11.48 20.26
N GLY A 430 10.87 10.25 20.52
CA GLY A 430 9.44 9.88 20.41
C GLY A 430 8.89 9.87 18.99
N VAL A 431 9.76 9.77 17.97
CA VAL A 431 9.36 9.64 16.56
C VAL A 431 8.83 8.23 16.27
N LEU A 432 9.40 7.23 16.93
CA LEU A 432 8.96 5.83 16.88
C LEU A 432 8.61 5.33 18.28
N ASN A 433 7.43 4.75 18.41
CA ASN A 433 6.98 4.12 19.66
C ASN A 433 7.09 2.59 19.59
N LEU A 434 7.14 1.92 20.75
CA LEU A 434 7.26 0.46 20.82
C LEU A 434 6.17 -0.31 20.04
N PRO A 435 4.89 0.11 20.04
CA PRO A 435 3.86 -0.53 19.22
C PRO A 435 4.13 -0.40 17.71
N GLU A 436 4.70 0.74 17.27
CA GLU A 436 5.06 0.95 15.87
C GLU A 436 6.23 0.05 15.48
N ILE A 437 7.28 -0.01 16.32
CA ILE A 437 8.40 -0.93 16.12
C ILE A 437 7.91 -2.36 15.95
N ARG A 438 7.05 -2.85 16.87
CA ARG A 438 6.50 -4.21 16.79
C ARG A 438 5.70 -4.46 15.50
N ARG A 439 4.99 -3.45 14.99
CA ARG A 439 4.21 -3.56 13.75
C ARG A 439 5.09 -3.64 12.51
N GLU A 440 6.23 -2.97 12.51
CA GLU A 440 7.16 -2.99 11.36
C GLU A 440 8.06 -4.22 11.35
N LEU A 441 8.22 -4.93 12.48
CA LEU A 441 9.01 -6.16 12.56
C LEU A 441 8.20 -7.38 12.07
N ASP A 442 8.57 -7.89 10.89
CA ASP A 442 8.00 -9.12 10.34
C ASP A 442 8.75 -10.37 10.84
N LEU A 443 8.10 -11.11 11.75
CA LEU A 443 8.63 -12.37 12.27
C LEU A 443 8.69 -13.48 11.21
N SER A 444 7.84 -13.42 10.18
CA SER A 444 7.89 -14.36 9.06
C SER A 444 9.17 -14.16 8.25
N LEU A 445 9.55 -12.89 8.03
CA LEU A 445 10.83 -12.57 7.40
C LEU A 445 12.01 -13.07 8.25
N LEU A 446 12.00 -12.84 9.57
CA LEU A 446 13.05 -13.34 10.47
C LEU A 446 13.21 -14.85 10.34
N MET A 447 12.09 -15.58 10.36
CA MET A 447 12.06 -17.03 10.24
C MET A 447 12.66 -17.48 8.90
N ILE A 448 12.27 -16.85 7.79
CA ILE A 448 12.82 -17.16 6.45
C ILE A 448 14.33 -16.95 6.44
N LEU A 449 14.82 -15.82 6.94
CA LEU A 449 16.25 -15.48 6.91
C LEU A 449 17.11 -16.47 7.72
N VAL A 450 16.68 -16.77 8.95
CA VAL A 450 17.38 -17.71 9.84
C VAL A 450 17.37 -19.12 9.26
N CYS A 451 16.22 -19.58 8.75
CA CYS A 451 16.09 -20.90 8.13
C CYS A 451 16.89 -20.99 6.81
N ALA A 452 16.91 -19.93 6.00
CA ALA A 452 17.68 -19.88 4.77
C ALA A 452 19.19 -20.01 5.03
N LEU A 453 19.70 -19.34 6.08
CA LEU A 453 21.08 -19.49 6.51
C LEU A 453 21.38 -20.94 6.93
N ALA A 454 20.48 -21.56 7.70
CA ALA A 454 20.61 -22.96 8.10
C ALA A 454 20.58 -23.92 6.90
N VAL A 455 19.76 -23.67 5.88
CA VAL A 455 19.75 -24.43 4.62
C VAL A 455 21.07 -24.25 3.87
N GLY A 456 21.64 -23.05 3.85
CA GLY A 456 22.97 -22.77 3.28
C GLY A 456 24.07 -23.58 3.96
N VAL A 457 24.10 -23.59 5.30
CA VAL A 457 25.05 -24.40 6.09
C VAL A 457 24.87 -25.90 5.79
N ALA A 458 23.63 -26.37 5.63
CA ALA A 458 23.35 -27.76 5.28
C ALA A 458 23.91 -28.16 3.90
N LEU A 459 23.71 -27.29 2.89
CA LEU A 459 24.21 -27.47 1.53
C LEU A 459 25.73 -27.57 1.47
N GLU A 460 26.42 -26.77 2.28
CA GLU A 460 27.87 -26.82 2.38
C GLU A 460 28.35 -28.09 3.10
N LYS A 461 27.81 -28.37 4.30
CA LYS A 461 28.22 -29.53 5.11
C LYS A 461 28.01 -30.86 4.41
N SER A 462 26.95 -31.00 3.63
CA SER A 462 26.70 -32.22 2.84
C SER A 462 27.65 -32.35 1.64
N GLY A 463 28.38 -31.29 1.27
CA GLY A 463 29.14 -31.21 0.03
C GLY A 463 28.27 -31.02 -1.21
N THR A 464 26.96 -30.80 -1.05
CA THR A 464 26.04 -30.58 -2.17
C THR A 464 26.39 -29.28 -2.90
N ALA A 465 26.76 -28.23 -2.18
CA ALA A 465 27.18 -26.96 -2.77
C ALA A 465 28.38 -27.14 -3.73
N ASP A 466 29.40 -27.89 -3.32
CA ASP A 466 30.60 -28.16 -4.13
C ASP A 466 30.28 -29.02 -5.36
N LEU A 467 29.37 -29.99 -5.24
CA LEU A 467 28.88 -30.77 -6.38
C LEU A 467 28.18 -29.90 -7.42
N VAL A 468 27.25 -29.04 -6.99
CA VAL A 468 26.53 -28.12 -7.89
C VAL A 468 27.50 -27.14 -8.55
N ALA A 469 28.42 -26.56 -7.78
CA ALA A 469 29.43 -25.64 -8.30
C ALA A 469 30.34 -26.31 -9.35
N LYS A 470 30.85 -27.52 -9.08
CA LYS A 470 31.67 -28.28 -10.04
C LYS A 470 30.90 -28.64 -11.30
N GLY A 471 29.63 -29.04 -11.17
CA GLY A 471 28.77 -29.33 -12.33
C GLY A 471 28.56 -28.09 -13.20
N LEU A 472 28.30 -26.94 -12.58
CA LEU A 472 28.09 -25.67 -13.27
C LEU A 472 29.37 -25.21 -13.98
N ILE A 473 30.52 -25.25 -13.29
CA ILE A 473 31.83 -24.94 -13.88
C ILE A 473 32.14 -25.87 -15.05
N ALA A 474 31.92 -27.19 -14.90
CA ALA A 474 32.19 -28.16 -15.96
C ALA A 474 31.37 -27.89 -17.23
N SER A 475 30.11 -27.45 -17.08
CA SER A 475 29.24 -27.13 -18.22
C SER A 475 29.70 -25.91 -19.02
N GLY A 476 30.29 -24.91 -18.36
CA GLY A 476 30.75 -23.66 -19.01
C GLY A 476 32.24 -23.60 -19.31
N LYS A 477 33.07 -24.53 -18.79
CA LYS A 477 34.55 -24.45 -18.86
C LYS A 477 35.10 -24.35 -20.28
N SER A 478 34.47 -25.03 -21.25
CA SER A 478 34.88 -25.01 -22.66
C SER A 478 34.61 -23.68 -23.37
N LEU A 479 33.64 -22.91 -22.89
CA LEU A 479 33.19 -21.63 -23.47
C LEU A 479 33.79 -20.42 -22.74
N GLY A 480 34.61 -20.64 -21.70
CA GLY A 480 35.32 -19.62 -20.94
C GLY A 480 34.54 -19.04 -19.75
N PRO A 481 35.17 -18.14 -18.97
CA PRO A 481 34.61 -17.64 -17.70
C PRO A 481 33.26 -16.92 -17.84
N VAL A 482 33.05 -16.19 -18.95
CA VAL A 482 31.79 -15.47 -19.21
C VAL A 482 30.62 -16.45 -19.38
N ALA A 483 30.85 -17.61 -20.00
CA ALA A 483 29.83 -18.63 -20.16
C ALA A 483 29.48 -19.31 -18.83
N VAL A 484 30.46 -19.50 -17.93
CA VAL A 484 30.21 -19.98 -16.57
C VAL A 484 29.34 -18.98 -15.79
N LEU A 485 29.63 -17.68 -15.88
CA LEU A 485 28.80 -16.64 -15.28
C LEU A 485 27.39 -16.58 -15.88
N GLY A 486 27.28 -16.74 -17.20
CA GLY A 486 25.99 -16.83 -17.90
C GLY A 486 25.17 -18.06 -17.46
N ALA A 487 25.81 -19.21 -17.30
CA ALA A 487 25.17 -20.41 -16.77
C ALA A 487 24.71 -20.22 -15.32
N LEU A 488 25.53 -19.58 -14.47
CA LEU A 488 25.15 -19.23 -13.10
C LEU A 488 23.94 -18.30 -13.08
N PHE A 489 23.94 -17.27 -13.92
CA PHE A 489 22.81 -16.35 -14.06
C PHE A 489 21.54 -17.09 -14.51
N LEU A 490 21.61 -17.96 -15.52
CA LEU A 490 20.45 -18.72 -15.98
C LEU A 490 19.89 -19.69 -14.93
N VAL A 491 20.75 -20.32 -14.14
CA VAL A 491 20.32 -21.23 -13.07
C VAL A 491 19.67 -20.47 -11.91
N THR A 492 20.04 -19.20 -11.69
CA THR A 492 19.55 -18.38 -10.57
C THR A 492 18.41 -17.44 -10.93
N ILE A 493 18.04 -17.32 -12.22
CA ILE A 493 16.95 -16.44 -12.67
C ILE A 493 15.55 -17.01 -12.42
N PHE A 494 15.46 -18.32 -12.17
CA PHE A 494 14.24 -19.08 -11.87
C PHE A 494 14.15 -19.35 -10.38
#